data_AF-A0A9E7JSU9-F1
#
_entry.id   AF-A0A9E7JSU9-F1
#
_cell.length_a   1.000
_cell.length_b   1.000
_cell.length_c   1.000
_cell.angle_alpha   90.00
_cell.angle_beta   90.00
_cell.angle_gamma   90.00
#
_symmetry.space_group_name_H-M   'P 1'
#
loop_
_entity.id
_entity.type
_entity.pdbx_description
1 polymer ?
#
loop_
_entity_poly.entity_id
_entity_poly.type
_entity_poly.pdbx_seq_one_letter_code
_entity_poly.pdbx_strand_id
1 'polypeptide(L)'
;MESSSTLEEELSRRYKLFPLKGVGHDKVNLAKSRKRQIRVTVITGVLTADLGDLAIGLSIAVLRLREADHYVRRGFQTRHQALGSYHHNKPSSYSVQVVGLAKQQLP
;
A
#
# COMPACT_ATOMS: atom_id res chain seq x y z
N MET A 1 10.05 14.12 19.96
CA MET A 1 10.18 12.87 19.18
C MET A 1 11.11 11.84 19.84
N GLU A 2 11.90 12.21 20.87
CA GLU A 2 12.82 11.29 21.59
C GLU A 2 12.15 10.41 22.65
N SER A 3 10.99 10.79 23.18
CA SER A 3 10.33 10.06 24.28
C SER A 3 9.68 8.73 23.88
N SER A 4 9.39 8.51 22.59
CA SER A 4 8.81 7.23 22.13
C SER A 4 9.85 6.13 21.94
N SER A 5 11.07 6.46 21.52
CA SER A 5 12.13 5.47 21.32
C SER A 5 12.59 4.84 22.64
N THR A 6 12.59 5.61 23.72
CA THR A 6 12.97 5.12 25.05
C THR A 6 11.93 4.16 25.63
N LEU A 7 10.63 4.45 25.44
CA LEU A 7 9.54 3.58 25.88
C LEU A 7 9.48 2.27 25.10
N GLU A 8 9.68 2.31 23.78
CA GLU A 8 9.77 1.09 22.95
C GLU A 8 10.92 0.19 23.40
N GLU A 9 12.08 0.78 23.68
CA GLU A 9 13.24 0.04 24.15
C GLU A 9 13.03 -0.54 25.55
N GLU A 10 12.41 0.21 26.45
CA GLU A 10 12.07 -0.27 27.80
C GLU A 10 11.05 -1.42 27.76
N LEU A 11 9.96 -1.28 27.00
CA LEU A 11 8.94 -2.32 26.84
C LEU A 11 9.54 -3.59 26.21
N SER A 12 10.42 -3.43 25.23
CA SER A 12 11.09 -4.55 24.58
C SER A 12 12.04 -5.27 25.52
N ARG A 13 12.75 -4.55 26.40
CA ARG A 13 13.63 -5.14 27.43
C ARG A 13 12.84 -5.82 28.54
N ARG A 14 11.80 -5.17 29.08
CA ARG A 14 11.00 -5.70 30.20
C ARG A 14 10.08 -6.85 29.81
N TYR A 15 9.40 -6.77 28.66
CA TYR A 15 8.33 -7.70 28.30
C TYR A 15 8.66 -8.63 27.12
N LYS A 16 9.90 -8.57 26.62
CA LYS A 16 10.35 -9.27 25.39
C LYS A 16 9.36 -9.08 24.24
N LEU A 17 8.93 -7.84 24.03
CA LEU A 17 7.92 -7.46 23.04
C LEU A 17 8.51 -6.48 22.02
N PHE A 18 8.42 -6.81 20.74
CA PHE A 18 8.93 -5.99 19.66
C PHE A 18 7.80 -5.59 18.70
N PRO A 19 7.24 -4.37 18.83
CA PRO A 19 6.21 -3.90 17.91
C PRO A 19 6.82 -3.48 16.57
N LEU A 20 6.23 -3.96 15.47
CA LEU A 20 6.59 -3.51 14.13
C LEU A 20 5.80 -2.25 13.75
N LYS A 21 6.48 -1.33 13.07
CA LYS A 21 5.91 -0.07 12.58
C LYS A 21 5.22 -0.24 11.22
N GLY A 22 4.58 -1.39 10.99
CA GLY A 22 3.94 -1.73 9.71
C GLY A 22 3.26 -3.09 9.71
N VAL A 23 2.66 -3.42 8.56
CA VAL A 23 1.91 -4.69 8.34
C VAL A 23 2.82 -5.86 7.93
N GLY A 24 3.96 -5.57 7.31
CA GLY A 24 4.92 -6.58 6.83
C GLY A 24 5.86 -7.07 7.92
N HIS A 25 6.07 -8.39 7.96
CA HIS A 25 7.03 -9.04 8.85
C HIS A 25 8.09 -9.87 8.09
N ASP A 26 8.17 -9.69 6.78
CA ASP A 26 9.13 -10.33 5.87
C ASP A 26 10.59 -10.03 6.28
N LYS A 27 10.83 -8.83 6.82
CA LYS A 27 12.16 -8.41 7.29
C LYS A 27 12.53 -8.96 8.67
N VAL A 28 11.63 -9.66 9.35
CA VAL A 28 11.84 -10.16 10.71
C VAL A 28 11.99 -11.68 10.70
N ASN A 29 13.10 -12.17 11.28
CA ASN A 29 13.29 -13.60 11.46
C ASN A 29 12.44 -14.13 12.64
N LEU A 30 11.20 -14.52 12.34
CA LEU A 30 10.25 -15.03 13.33
C LEU A 30 10.74 -16.29 14.04
N ALA A 31 11.52 -17.15 13.37
CA ALA A 31 12.06 -18.37 13.97
C ALA A 31 13.09 -18.06 15.06
N LYS A 32 14.00 -17.11 14.81
CA LYS A 32 14.98 -16.63 15.79
C LYS A 32 14.30 -15.91 16.96
N SER A 33 13.29 -15.09 16.66
CA SER A 33 12.49 -14.40 17.69
C SER A 33 11.75 -15.39 18.58
N ARG A 34 11.13 -16.43 18.00
CA ARG A 34 10.46 -17.50 18.76
C ARG A 34 11.43 -18.25 19.66
N LYS A 35 12.62 -18.63 19.18
CA LYS A 35 13.67 -19.29 19.99
C LYS A 35 14.13 -18.42 21.17
N ARG A 36 14.12 -17.09 21.02
CA ARG A 36 14.50 -16.13 22.06
C ARG A 36 13.33 -15.69 22.95
N GLN A 37 12.13 -16.25 22.72
CA GLN A 37 10.88 -15.87 23.39
C GLN A 37 10.56 -14.37 23.25
N ILE A 38 10.89 -13.79 22.09
CA ILE A 38 10.54 -12.41 21.75
C ILE A 38 9.24 -12.45 20.96
N ARG A 39 8.21 -11.80 21.49
CA ARG A 39 6.92 -11.61 20.82
C ARG A 39 7.05 -10.47 19.82
N VAL A 40 6.69 -10.72 18.58
CA VAL A 40 6.65 -9.70 17.52
C VAL A 40 5.19 -9.43 17.21
N THR A 41 4.80 -8.16 17.20
CA THR A 41 3.45 -7.73 16.86
C THR A 41 3.47 -6.85 15.62
N VAL A 42 2.44 -6.97 14.78
CA VAL A 42 2.29 -6.16 13.57
C VAL A 42 1.01 -5.35 13.66
N ILE A 43 1.00 -4.20 13.00
CA ILE A 43 -0.19 -3.38 12.89
C ILE A 43 -1.07 -4.03 11.81
N THR A 44 -2.36 -4.26 12.10
CA THR A 44 -3.32 -4.85 11.15
C THR A 44 -4.61 -4.02 11.12
N GLY A 45 -5.42 -4.17 10.07
CA GLY A 45 -6.77 -3.62 9.98
C GLY A 45 -6.87 -2.13 9.60
N VAL A 46 -5.90 -1.29 9.99
CA VAL A 46 -6.03 0.18 9.85
C VAL A 46 -5.70 0.75 8.46
N LEU A 47 -4.86 0.10 7.66
CA LEU A 47 -4.45 0.62 6.34
C LEU A 47 -5.33 0.12 5.18
N THR A 48 -6.36 -0.66 5.49
CA THR A 48 -6.95 -1.56 4.50
C THR A 48 -7.88 -0.86 3.51
N ALA A 49 -8.58 0.19 3.93
CA ALA A 49 -9.39 1.01 3.04
C ALA A 49 -8.51 1.88 2.13
N ASP A 50 -7.55 2.61 2.73
CA ASP A 50 -6.65 3.50 2.01
C ASP A 50 -5.81 2.77 0.94
N LEU A 51 -5.33 1.55 1.25
CA LEU A 51 -4.60 0.72 0.28
C LEU A 51 -5.50 0.21 -0.86
N GLY A 52 -6.79 0.01 -0.61
CA GLY A 52 -7.78 -0.34 -1.63
C GLY A 52 -8.00 0.78 -2.63
N ASP A 53 -8.21 2.00 -2.12
CA ASP A 53 -8.35 3.20 -2.96
C ASP A 53 -7.08 3.48 -3.77
N LEU A 54 -5.90 3.27 -3.15
CA LEU A 54 -4.63 3.38 -3.86
C LEU A 54 -4.51 2.34 -4.99
N ALA A 55 -4.91 1.10 -4.76
CA ALA A 55 -4.87 0.06 -5.78
C ALA A 55 -5.79 0.38 -6.97
N ILE A 56 -6.99 0.90 -6.72
CA ILE A 56 -7.93 1.34 -7.76
C ILE A 56 -7.36 2.55 -8.51
N GLY A 57 -6.89 3.56 -7.77
CA GLY A 57 -6.30 4.77 -8.33
C GLY A 57 -5.10 4.46 -9.24
N LEU A 58 -4.22 3.55 -8.79
CA LEU A 58 -3.08 3.10 -9.58
C LEU A 58 -3.51 2.33 -10.84
N SER A 59 -4.53 1.48 -10.74
CA SER A 59 -5.07 0.73 -11.88
C SER A 59 -5.62 1.68 -12.96
N ILE A 60 -6.36 2.71 -12.56
CA ILE A 60 -6.85 3.76 -13.47
C ILE A 60 -5.69 4.56 -14.05
N ALA A 61 -4.69 4.90 -13.24
CA ALA A 61 -3.53 5.67 -13.65
C ALA A 61 -2.74 4.98 -14.78
N VAL A 62 -2.49 3.67 -14.64
CA VAL A 62 -1.81 2.87 -15.65
C VAL A 62 -2.62 2.81 -16.95
N LEU A 63 -3.93 2.66 -16.87
CA LEU A 63 -4.79 2.51 -18.05
C LEU A 63 -5.08 3.83 -18.79
N ARG A 64 -5.00 4.99 -18.12
CA ARG A 64 -5.52 6.26 -18.67
C ARG A 64 -4.59 7.46 -18.51
N LEU A 65 -3.93 7.58 -17.36
CA LEU A 65 -3.29 8.84 -16.98
C LEU A 65 -1.91 9.01 -17.62
N ARG A 66 -1.25 7.94 -18.06
CA ARG A 66 0.07 8.03 -18.70
C ARG A 66 0.06 8.88 -19.97
N GLU A 67 -0.89 8.65 -20.87
CA GLU A 67 -0.99 9.38 -22.14
C GLU A 67 -1.49 10.81 -21.92
N ALA A 68 -2.49 10.97 -21.03
CA ALA A 68 -3.00 12.28 -20.65
C ALA A 68 -1.93 13.16 -19.98
N ASP A 69 -1.11 12.60 -19.07
CA ASP A 69 -0.01 13.31 -18.41
C ASP A 69 1.06 13.75 -19.40
N HIS A 70 1.48 12.88 -20.33
CA HIS A 70 2.41 13.26 -21.39
C HIS A 70 1.87 14.37 -22.30
N TYR A 71 0.58 14.34 -22.62
CA TYR A 71 -0.05 15.35 -23.46
C TYR A 71 -0.10 16.72 -22.76
N VAL A 72 -0.54 16.77 -21.50
CA VAL A 72 -0.60 18.00 -20.71
C VAL A 72 0.81 18.58 -20.49
N ARG A 73 1.81 17.74 -20.18
CA ARG A 73 3.20 18.17 -19.98
C ARG A 73 3.87 18.73 -21.24
N ARG A 74 3.42 18.32 -22.43
CA ARG A 74 3.88 18.87 -23.71
C ARG A 74 3.17 20.18 -24.10
N GLY A 75 2.32 20.72 -23.22
CA GLY A 75 1.65 22.01 -23.42
C GLY A 75 0.36 21.92 -24.24
N PHE A 76 -0.11 20.72 -24.58
CA PHE A 76 -1.37 20.57 -25.32
C PHE A 76 -2.54 20.66 -24.33
N GLN A 77 -3.26 21.78 -24.31
CA GLN A 77 -4.34 22.04 -23.33
C GLN A 77 -5.68 22.49 -23.97
N THR A 78 -5.79 22.51 -25.30
CA THR A 78 -7.03 22.93 -25.98
C THR A 78 -8.02 21.76 -26.11
N ARG A 79 -9.21 21.98 -25.54
CA ARG A 79 -10.35 21.06 -25.37
C ARG A 79 -10.80 20.31 -26.64
N HIS A 80 -10.42 20.77 -27.83
CA HIS A 80 -10.78 20.20 -29.14
C HIS A 80 -9.74 19.24 -29.74
N GLN A 81 -8.46 19.28 -29.34
CA GLN A 81 -7.42 18.39 -29.91
C GLN A 81 -7.31 17.04 -29.18
N ALA A 82 -7.87 16.97 -27.96
CA ALA A 82 -7.89 15.79 -27.12
C ALA A 82 -8.96 14.77 -27.52
N LEU A 83 -10.20 15.20 -27.76
CA LEU A 83 -11.35 14.28 -27.81
C LEU A 83 -11.35 13.27 -28.98
N GLY A 84 -10.60 13.53 -30.06
CA GLY A 84 -10.57 12.67 -31.24
C GLY A 84 -9.46 11.63 -31.30
N SER A 85 -8.41 11.76 -30.48
CA SER A 85 -7.16 11.00 -30.64
C SER A 85 -6.87 10.02 -29.50
N TYR A 86 -7.65 10.04 -28.41
CA TYR A 86 -7.50 9.09 -27.30
C TYR A 86 -8.30 7.82 -27.57
N HIS A 87 -7.67 6.81 -28.17
CA HIS A 87 -8.23 5.47 -28.22
C HIS A 87 -8.20 4.85 -26.83
N HIS A 88 -9.35 4.82 -26.18
CA HIS A 88 -9.39 4.51 -24.77
C HIS A 88 -10.36 3.31 -24.56
N ASN A 89 -9.83 2.11 -24.36
CA ASN A 89 -10.67 0.90 -24.18
C ASN A 89 -11.50 0.99 -22.89
N LYS A 90 -12.81 0.70 -22.93
CA LYS A 90 -13.68 0.78 -21.73
C LYS A 90 -13.11 -0.07 -20.58
N PRO A 91 -13.07 0.44 -19.33
CA PRO A 91 -12.50 -0.30 -18.20
C PRO A 91 -13.26 -1.61 -17.95
N SER A 92 -14.56 -1.63 -18.25
CA SER A 92 -15.45 -2.79 -18.13
C SER A 92 -15.05 -3.98 -19.01
N SER A 93 -14.15 -3.77 -19.98
CA SER A 93 -13.65 -4.82 -20.88
C SER A 93 -12.44 -5.58 -20.31
N TYR A 94 -11.83 -5.08 -19.22
CA TYR A 94 -10.65 -5.70 -18.61
C TYR A 94 -11.03 -6.63 -17.46
N SER A 95 -10.42 -7.82 -17.44
CA SER A 95 -10.45 -8.71 -16.29
C SER A 95 -9.37 -8.30 -15.28
N VAL A 96 -9.75 -8.09 -14.02
CA VAL A 96 -8.81 -7.84 -12.92
C VAL A 96 -8.61 -9.14 -12.13
N GLN A 97 -7.35 -9.51 -11.88
CA GLN A 97 -7.01 -10.64 -11.02
C GLN A 97 -6.36 -10.12 -9.74
N VAL A 98 -6.87 -10.55 -8.59
CA VAL A 98 -6.30 -10.23 -7.27
C VAL A 98 -5.47 -11.42 -6.81
N VAL A 99 -4.16 -11.23 -6.63
CA VAL A 99 -3.25 -12.25 -6.11
C VAL A 99 -3.14 -12.09 -4.60
N GLY A 100 -3.41 -13.16 -3.84
CA GLY A 100 -3.36 -13.14 -2.38
C GLY A 100 -4.66 -12.64 -1.73
N LEU A 101 -5.78 -13.30 -2.03
CA LEU A 101 -7.07 -13.04 -1.36
C LEU A 101 -7.03 -13.53 0.10
N ALA A 102 -6.75 -12.62 1.02
CA ALA A 102 -6.84 -12.85 2.46
C ALA A 102 -8.06 -12.10 3.03
N LYS A 103 -8.63 -12.62 4.13
CA LYS A 103 -9.70 -11.92 4.84
C LYS A 103 -9.14 -10.61 5.39
N GLN A 104 -9.81 -9.50 5.09
CA GLN A 104 -9.69 -8.31 5.92
C GLN A 104 -10.33 -8.65 7.27
N GLN A 105 -9.53 -8.65 8.33
CA GLN A 105 -10.07 -8.75 9.68
C GLN A 105 -10.74 -7.40 9.98
N LEU A 106 -12.05 -7.32 9.76
CA LEU A 106 -12.88 -6.20 10.24
C LEU A 106 -12.96 -6.28 11.78
N PRO A 107 -12.93 -5.15 12.50
CA PRO A 107 -13.14 -5.11 13.94
C PRO A 107 -14.55 -5.59 14.33
#